data_AF-W2UQ75-F1
#
_entry.id   AF-W2UQ75-F1
#
_cell.length_a   1.000
_cell.length_b   1.000
_cell.length_c   1.000
_cell.angle_alpha   90.00
_cell.angle_beta   90.00
_cell.angle_gamma   90.00
#
_symmetry.space_group_name_H-M   'P 1'
#
loop_
_entity.id
_entity.type
_entity.pdbx_description
1 polymer ?
#
loop_
_entity_poly.entity_id
_entity_poly.type
_entity_poly.pdbx_seq_one_letter_code
_entity_poly.pdbx_strand_id
1 'polypeptide(L)'
;MNNCVKIVEKTLDSFKIRYNKRYLEETVTSNPSYPSLQCLVDTMDLYGINNMTIKTNREKLTEIPIPSVLQTYENNSNSFVLLKEVNEEFVIYLDELGNATKMSTEKFCENWTEIALLLEKTSFSGQPQIGTVHKKDTLNRVLVVILVVLLSIWGLYGFLENKNLWSFWTLFLIIKVLGVVVSTKLLLHENRIIPTEFCKISKTLDCDSILESKYSKIFNGTVNLSTLSFTYFISTIICLVIDKASLFLIFLLCILTILDFLY
;
A
#
# COMPACT_ATOMS: atom_id res chain seq x y z
N MET A 1 28.33 -4.18 -2.86
CA MET A 1 27.82 -2.97 -2.15
C MET A 1 26.38 -2.74 -2.59
N ASN A 2 25.47 -2.30 -1.72
CA ASN A 2 24.05 -2.19 -2.09
C ASN A 2 23.79 -0.85 -2.80
N ASN A 3 23.68 -0.87 -4.13
CA ASN A 3 23.55 0.33 -4.96
C ASN A 3 22.12 0.57 -5.51
N CYS A 4 21.12 -0.13 -4.95
CA CYS A 4 19.72 -0.07 -5.43
C CYS A 4 19.18 1.37 -5.50
N VAL A 5 19.37 2.16 -4.44
CA VAL A 5 18.92 3.57 -4.37
C VAL A 5 19.47 4.37 -5.56
N LYS A 6 20.78 4.24 -5.82
CA LYS A 6 21.46 4.98 -6.87
C LYS A 6 20.95 4.59 -8.25
N ILE A 7 20.73 3.31 -8.47
CA ILE A 7 20.19 2.81 -9.74
C ILE A 7 18.78 3.32 -9.98
N VAL A 8 17.92 3.33 -8.96
CA VAL A 8 16.58 3.91 -9.11
C VAL A 8 16.66 5.42 -9.41
N GLU A 9 17.47 6.18 -8.67
CA GLU A 9 17.67 7.62 -8.94
C GLU A 9 18.03 7.87 -10.41
N LYS A 10 19.04 7.14 -10.91
CA LYS A 10 19.53 7.29 -12.28
C LYS A 10 18.52 6.84 -13.34
N THR A 11 17.69 5.86 -13.00
CA THR A 11 16.60 5.40 -13.86
C THR A 11 15.50 6.44 -13.95
N LEU A 12 15.13 7.07 -12.84
CA LEU A 12 14.15 8.15 -12.83
C LEU A 12 14.68 9.38 -13.57
N ASP A 13 15.97 9.70 -13.39
CA ASP A 13 16.66 10.76 -14.13
C ASP A 13 16.63 10.50 -15.65
N SER A 14 16.89 9.26 -16.09
CA SER A 14 16.91 8.90 -17.51
C SER A 14 15.54 9.06 -18.18
N PHE A 15 14.47 8.73 -17.45
CA PHE A 15 13.09 8.93 -17.89
C PHE A 15 12.57 10.36 -17.68
N LYS A 16 13.39 11.27 -17.13
CA LYS A 16 13.01 12.65 -16.77
C LYS A 16 11.79 12.70 -15.84
N ILE A 17 11.68 11.74 -14.94
CA ILE A 17 10.63 11.68 -13.93
C ILE A 17 11.11 12.51 -12.73
N ARG A 18 10.28 13.45 -12.26
CA ARG A 18 10.58 14.19 -11.03
C ARG A 18 10.39 13.26 -9.84
N TYR A 19 11.28 13.32 -8.87
CA TYR A 19 11.15 12.57 -7.63
C TYR A 19 11.66 13.36 -6.42
N ASN A 20 11.22 12.97 -5.23
CA ASN A 20 11.77 13.45 -3.97
C ASN A 20 12.85 12.47 -3.49
N LYS A 21 14.10 12.93 -3.39
CA LYS A 21 15.26 12.10 -3.01
C LYS A 21 15.07 11.39 -1.67
N ARG A 22 14.65 12.14 -0.65
CA ARG A 22 14.42 11.58 0.69
C ARG A 22 13.35 10.49 0.67
N TYR A 23 12.23 10.77 0.00
CA TYR A 23 11.15 9.79 -0.13
C TYR A 23 11.61 8.53 -0.87
N LEU A 24 12.38 8.70 -1.94
CA LEU A 24 12.92 7.58 -2.70
C LEU A 24 13.87 6.73 -1.83
N GLU A 25 14.80 7.37 -1.13
CA GLU A 25 15.72 6.70 -0.20
C GLU A 25 14.96 5.92 0.87
N GLU A 26 14.00 6.56 1.55
CA GLU A 26 13.16 5.91 2.56
C GLU A 26 12.37 4.75 1.95
N THR A 27 11.80 4.90 0.76
CA THR A 27 11.01 3.84 0.08
C THR A 27 11.86 2.63 -0.28
N VAL A 28 13.02 2.85 -0.91
CA VAL A 28 13.90 1.76 -1.35
C VAL A 28 14.51 1.03 -0.15
N THR A 29 14.94 1.77 0.88
CA THR A 29 15.57 1.18 2.07
C THR A 29 14.58 0.51 3.02
N SER A 30 13.32 0.95 3.04
CA SER A 30 12.25 0.32 3.83
C SER A 30 11.62 -0.91 3.16
N ASN A 31 11.96 -1.20 1.89
CA ASN A 31 11.45 -2.37 1.19
C ASN A 31 11.93 -3.68 1.87
N PRO A 32 11.03 -4.64 2.18
CA PRO A 32 11.40 -5.90 2.85
C PRO A 32 12.43 -6.75 2.09
N SER A 33 12.48 -6.59 0.77
CA SER A 33 13.39 -7.28 -0.13
C SER A 33 14.63 -6.44 -0.45
N TYR A 34 14.87 -5.31 0.22
CA TYR A 34 16.15 -4.62 0.12
C TYR A 34 17.28 -5.52 0.64
N PRO A 35 18.43 -5.66 -0.06
CA PRO A 35 18.86 -5.02 -1.31
C PRO A 35 18.81 -5.98 -2.53
N SER A 36 17.62 -6.32 -3.02
CA SER A 36 17.46 -7.28 -4.14
C SER A 36 16.84 -6.67 -5.39
N LEU A 37 16.86 -7.43 -6.49
CA LEU A 37 16.20 -7.07 -7.74
C LEU A 37 14.69 -6.84 -7.54
N GLN A 38 14.07 -7.59 -6.61
CA GLN A 38 12.66 -7.42 -6.28
C GLN A 38 12.37 -6.01 -5.74
N CYS A 39 13.27 -5.45 -4.93
CA CYS A 39 13.13 -4.09 -4.44
C CYS A 39 13.14 -3.06 -5.59
N LEU A 40 13.94 -3.29 -6.64
CA LEU A 40 13.93 -2.45 -7.84
C LEU A 40 12.60 -2.57 -8.58
N VAL A 41 12.12 -3.79 -8.82
CA VAL A 41 10.81 -4.07 -9.44
C VAL A 41 9.69 -3.34 -8.71
N ASP A 42 9.57 -3.55 -7.39
CA ASP A 42 8.53 -2.94 -6.56
C ASP A 42 8.60 -1.41 -6.61
N THR A 43 9.82 -0.85 -6.65
CA THR A 43 10.01 0.59 -6.73
C THR A 43 9.63 1.12 -8.12
N MET A 44 9.96 0.43 -9.20
CA MET A 44 9.54 0.83 -10.55
C MET A 44 8.02 0.80 -10.71
N ASP A 45 7.37 -0.26 -10.19
CA ASP A 45 5.91 -0.38 -10.15
C ASP A 45 5.27 0.79 -9.39
N LEU A 46 5.85 1.15 -8.24
CA LEU A 46 5.36 2.27 -7.44
C LEU A 46 5.40 3.60 -8.22
N TYR A 47 6.45 3.82 -9.01
CA TYR A 47 6.58 4.99 -9.89
C TYR A 47 5.79 4.88 -11.20
N GLY A 48 5.01 3.81 -11.40
CA GLY A 48 4.21 3.59 -12.61
C GLY A 48 5.06 3.33 -13.85
N ILE A 49 6.24 2.76 -13.69
CA ILE A 49 7.15 2.37 -14.78
C ILE A 49 6.90 0.89 -15.06
N ASN A 50 6.48 0.57 -16.28
CA ASN A 50 6.34 -0.81 -16.71
C ASN A 50 7.71 -1.46 -16.68
N ASN A 51 7.80 -2.62 -16.06
CA ASN A 51 9.06 -3.34 -15.95
C ASN A 51 8.86 -4.83 -16.16
N MET A 52 9.91 -5.49 -16.67
CA MET A 52 9.89 -6.92 -16.91
C MET A 52 11.29 -7.48 -16.67
N THR A 53 11.40 -8.45 -15.77
CA THR A 53 12.66 -9.17 -15.57
C THR A 53 12.76 -10.31 -16.57
N ILE A 54 13.87 -10.35 -17.29
CA ILE A 54 14.19 -11.42 -18.24
C ILE A 54 15.55 -12.03 -17.89
N LYS A 55 15.70 -13.31 -18.22
CA LYS A 55 17.01 -13.96 -18.32
C LYS A 55 17.30 -14.17 -19.80
N THR A 56 18.41 -13.63 -20.28
CA THR A 56 18.77 -13.64 -21.71
C THR A 56 20.26 -13.96 -21.88
N ASN A 57 20.71 -14.26 -23.09
CA ASN A 57 22.09 -14.63 -23.34
C ASN A 57 22.94 -13.43 -23.81
N ARG A 58 24.26 -13.64 -23.82
CA ARG A 58 25.28 -12.67 -24.30
C ARG A 58 24.99 -12.13 -25.70
N GLU A 59 24.51 -12.99 -26.59
CA GLU A 59 24.22 -12.65 -28.00
C GLU A 59 23.10 -11.62 -28.13
N LYS A 60 22.12 -11.65 -27.21
CA LYS A 60 20.97 -10.74 -27.21
C LYS A 60 21.17 -9.48 -26.38
N LEU A 61 22.38 -9.24 -25.87
CA LEU A 61 22.68 -8.05 -25.06
C LEU A 61 22.42 -6.76 -25.85
N THR A 62 22.70 -6.75 -27.15
CA THR A 62 22.44 -5.61 -28.06
C THR A 62 20.96 -5.39 -28.36
N GLU A 63 20.11 -6.39 -28.14
CA GLU A 63 18.66 -6.30 -28.34
C GLU A 63 17.92 -5.71 -27.12
N ILE A 64 18.61 -5.53 -26.00
CA ILE A 64 18.00 -5.05 -24.75
C ILE A 64 17.59 -3.57 -24.93
N PRO A 65 16.32 -3.22 -24.66
CA PRO A 65 15.86 -1.85 -24.74
C PRO A 65 16.62 -0.94 -23.76
N ILE A 66 16.82 0.32 -24.16
CA ILE A 66 17.51 1.31 -23.33
C ILE A 66 16.50 2.36 -22.86
N PRO A 67 16.55 2.79 -21.59
CA PRO A 67 17.42 2.31 -20.52
C PRO A 67 16.86 1.04 -19.85
N SER A 68 17.75 0.12 -19.45
CA SER A 68 17.41 -1.09 -18.68
C SER A 68 18.41 -1.30 -17.56
N VAL A 69 18.01 -1.99 -16.49
CA VAL A 69 18.91 -2.34 -15.38
C VAL A 69 19.45 -3.76 -15.59
N LEU A 70 20.76 -3.93 -15.54
CA LEU A 70 21.41 -5.23 -15.66
C LEU A 70 21.97 -5.64 -14.31
N GLN A 71 21.87 -6.93 -13.97
CA GLN A 71 22.50 -7.47 -12.77
C GLN A 71 23.90 -7.98 -13.09
N THR A 72 24.88 -7.53 -12.32
CA THR A 72 26.27 -7.97 -12.43
C THR A 72 26.70 -8.67 -11.14
N TYR A 73 27.69 -9.54 -11.25
CA TYR A 73 28.35 -10.17 -10.11
C TYR A 73 29.74 -9.56 -9.96
N GLU A 74 29.92 -8.74 -8.93
CA GLU A 74 31.18 -8.03 -8.68
C GLU A 74 31.48 -8.03 -7.18
N ASN A 75 32.76 -8.15 -6.83
CA ASN A 75 33.23 -8.16 -5.43
C ASN A 75 32.50 -9.18 -4.53
N ASN A 76 32.23 -10.37 -5.08
CA ASN A 76 31.53 -11.46 -4.39
C ASN A 76 30.09 -11.12 -3.93
N SER A 77 29.44 -10.18 -4.63
CA SER A 77 28.06 -9.77 -4.36
C SER A 77 27.33 -9.43 -5.66
N ASN A 78 26.01 -9.60 -5.66
CA ASN A 78 25.18 -9.09 -6.75
C ASN A 78 25.14 -7.57 -6.68
N SER A 79 25.34 -6.94 -7.83
CA SER A 79 25.21 -5.50 -8.03
C SER A 79 24.33 -5.22 -9.24
N PHE A 80 23.95 -3.95 -9.41
CA PHE A 80 23.09 -3.51 -10.50
C PHE A 80 23.74 -2.38 -11.27
N VAL A 81 23.60 -2.36 -12.60
CA VAL A 81 24.11 -1.28 -13.44
C VAL A 81 23.02 -0.79 -14.38
N LEU A 82 23.00 0.51 -14.68
CA LEU A 82 22.02 1.08 -15.62
C LEU A 82 22.61 1.13 -17.02
N LEU A 83 22.06 0.35 -17.94
CA LEU A 83 22.45 0.35 -19.34
C LEU A 83 22.07 1.67 -20.03
N LYS A 84 23.03 2.28 -20.72
CA LYS A 84 22.86 3.55 -21.45
C LYS A 84 23.08 3.41 -22.95
N GLU A 85 24.03 2.57 -23.35
CA GLU A 85 24.33 2.31 -24.76
C GLU A 85 24.95 0.93 -24.86
N VAL A 86 24.64 0.21 -25.94
CA VAL A 86 25.26 -1.08 -26.24
C VAL A 86 25.37 -1.28 -27.74
N ASN A 87 26.50 -1.83 -28.14
CA ASN A 87 26.73 -2.37 -29.47
C ASN A 87 27.65 -3.59 -29.36
N GLU A 88 28.08 -4.12 -30.50
CA GLU A 88 28.93 -5.31 -30.57
C GLU A 88 30.31 -5.09 -29.94
N GLU A 89 30.85 -3.87 -29.99
CA GLU A 89 32.20 -3.56 -29.52
C GLU A 89 32.23 -3.12 -28.04
N PHE A 90 31.26 -2.31 -27.62
CA PHE A 90 31.25 -1.69 -26.31
C PHE A 90 29.87 -1.57 -25.66
N VAL A 91 29.90 -1.50 -24.33
CA VAL A 91 28.77 -1.22 -23.46
C VAL A 91 29.08 0.05 -22.68
N ILE A 92 28.13 0.99 -22.64
CA ILE A 92 28.13 2.13 -21.74
C ILE A 92 27.06 1.92 -20.68
N TYR A 93 27.48 1.87 -19.42
CA TYR A 93 26.58 1.72 -18.28
C TYR A 93 26.96 2.72 -17.18
N LEU A 94 26.02 2.97 -16.26
CA LEU A 94 26.32 3.69 -15.03
C LEU A 94 26.77 2.68 -13.97
N ASP A 95 27.94 2.92 -13.40
CA ASP A 95 28.52 2.12 -12.31
C ASP A 95 27.76 2.32 -10.97
N GLU A 96 28.22 1.66 -9.91
CA GLU A 96 27.60 1.76 -8.57
C GLU A 96 27.58 3.18 -8.00
N LEU A 97 28.51 4.03 -8.44
CA LEU A 97 28.64 5.43 -8.03
C LEU A 97 27.77 6.35 -8.91
N GLY A 98 27.23 5.83 -10.01
CA GLY A 98 26.43 6.54 -10.99
C GLY A 98 27.25 7.29 -12.05
N ASN A 99 28.52 6.93 -12.22
CA ASN A 99 29.39 7.44 -13.27
C ASN A 99 29.23 6.60 -14.55
N ALA A 100 29.28 7.25 -15.70
CA ALA A 100 29.26 6.55 -16.98
C ALA A 100 30.61 5.88 -17.25
N THR A 101 30.58 4.56 -17.37
CA THR A 101 31.74 3.72 -17.66
C THR A 101 31.54 3.06 -19.01
N LYS A 102 32.57 3.14 -19.86
CA LYS A 102 32.64 2.45 -21.15
C LYS A 102 33.55 1.24 -21.00
N MET A 103 33.06 0.07 -21.38
CA MET A 103 33.80 -1.19 -21.36
C MET A 103 33.54 -1.98 -22.65
N SER A 104 34.45 -2.89 -23.03
CA SER A 104 34.16 -3.81 -24.15
C SER A 104 33.02 -4.76 -23.79
N THR A 105 32.21 -5.11 -24.80
CA THR A 105 31.07 -6.01 -24.62
C THR A 105 31.48 -7.37 -24.08
N GLU A 106 32.62 -7.88 -24.53
CA GLU A 106 33.22 -9.14 -24.06
C GLU A 106 33.51 -9.11 -22.56
N LYS A 107 34.19 -8.07 -22.06
CA LYS A 107 34.51 -7.91 -20.64
C LYS A 107 33.26 -7.70 -19.79
N PHE A 108 32.25 -7.01 -20.32
CA PHE A 108 30.99 -6.84 -19.62
C PHE A 108 30.28 -8.18 -19.40
N CYS A 109 30.25 -9.02 -20.43
CA CYS A 109 29.62 -10.34 -20.41
C CYS A 109 30.29 -11.35 -19.44
N GLU A 110 31.52 -11.08 -18.98
CA GLU A 110 32.18 -11.90 -17.94
C GLU A 110 31.52 -11.71 -16.57
N ASN A 111 31.10 -10.48 -16.26
CA ASN A 111 30.52 -10.11 -14.97
C ASN A 111 28.99 -10.05 -14.99
N TRP A 112 28.37 -10.05 -16.17
CA TRP A 112 26.92 -10.01 -16.31
C TRP A 112 26.27 -11.35 -15.95
N THR A 113 25.25 -11.33 -15.10
CA THR A 113 24.56 -12.55 -14.64
C THR A 113 23.45 -13.02 -15.58
N GLU A 114 23.40 -12.49 -16.82
CA GLU A 114 22.35 -12.77 -17.82
C GLU A 114 20.96 -12.27 -17.43
N ILE A 115 20.84 -11.56 -16.31
CA ILE A 115 19.57 -11.02 -15.81
C ILE A 115 19.48 -9.53 -16.18
N ALA A 116 18.35 -9.17 -16.78
CA ALA A 116 18.02 -7.81 -17.17
C ALA A 116 16.60 -7.45 -16.72
N LEU A 117 16.45 -6.25 -16.17
CA LEU A 117 15.18 -5.61 -15.88
C LEU A 117 14.92 -4.59 -16.98
N LEU A 118 14.02 -4.96 -17.89
CA LEU A 118 13.54 -4.09 -18.96
C LEU A 118 12.63 -3.04 -18.36
N LEU A 119 12.73 -1.81 -18.86
CA LEU A 119 11.99 -0.68 -18.33
C LEU A 119 11.34 0.10 -19.47
N GLU A 120 10.07 0.44 -19.28
CA GLU A 120 9.30 1.25 -20.20
C GLU A 120 8.54 2.35 -19.46
N LYS A 121 8.76 3.59 -19.88
CA LYS A 121 8.02 4.74 -19.36
C LYS A 121 6.60 4.72 -19.90
N THR A 122 5.62 4.82 -19.00
CA THR A 122 4.20 4.92 -19.34
C THR A 122 3.69 6.36 -19.19
N SER A 123 2.46 6.61 -19.62
CA SER A 123 1.75 7.87 -19.35
C SER A 123 1.46 8.11 -17.87
N PHE A 124 1.48 7.05 -17.05
CA PHE A 124 1.26 7.10 -15.61
C PHE A 124 2.56 7.27 -14.81
N SER A 125 3.73 7.20 -15.46
CA SER A 125 5.01 7.26 -14.76
C SER A 125 5.24 8.65 -14.13
N GLY A 126 5.48 8.67 -12.82
CA GLY A 126 5.58 9.91 -12.05
C GLY A 126 5.94 9.69 -10.59
N GLN A 127 6.20 10.78 -9.86
CA GLN A 127 6.36 10.73 -8.41
C GLN A 127 5.07 10.17 -7.78
N PRO A 128 5.15 9.08 -7.01
CA PRO A 128 4.02 8.55 -6.28
C PRO A 128 3.46 9.64 -5.37
N GLN A 129 2.15 9.82 -5.37
CA GLN A 129 1.50 10.69 -4.40
C GLN A 129 1.75 10.08 -3.01
N ILE A 130 2.48 10.82 -2.16
CA ILE A 130 2.92 10.44 -0.80
C ILE A 130 1.78 9.83 0.06
N GLY A 131 0.53 10.09 -0.30
CA GLY A 131 -0.66 9.60 0.37
C GLY A 131 -1.09 8.14 0.12
N THR A 132 -0.44 7.34 -0.73
CA THR A 132 -0.97 6.00 -1.07
C THR A 132 -0.28 4.82 -0.38
N VAL A 133 1.02 4.89 -0.10
CA VAL A 133 1.79 3.75 0.44
C VAL A 133 1.66 3.66 1.97
N HIS A 134 1.82 4.78 2.67
CA HIS A 134 1.79 4.80 4.15
C HIS A 134 0.37 4.79 4.73
N LYS A 135 -0.66 5.04 3.92
CA LYS A 135 -2.06 5.04 4.39
C LYS A 135 -2.61 3.63 4.59
N LYS A 136 -2.13 2.62 3.84
CA LYS A 136 -2.62 1.23 3.98
C LYS A 136 -2.28 0.67 5.37
N ASP A 137 -1.03 0.82 5.81
CA ASP A 137 -0.59 0.30 7.10
C ASP A 137 -1.15 1.11 8.28
N THR A 138 -1.24 2.43 8.14
CA THR A 138 -1.79 3.29 9.19
C THR A 138 -3.29 3.06 9.37
N LEU A 139 -4.07 2.95 8.29
CA LEU A 139 -5.52 2.67 8.38
C LEU A 139 -5.79 1.27 8.90
N ASN A 140 -5.07 0.25 8.44
CA ASN A 140 -5.28 -1.10 8.92
C ASN A 140 -4.93 -1.20 10.42
N ARG A 141 -3.88 -0.51 10.86
CA ARG A 141 -3.52 -0.39 12.27
C ARG A 141 -4.59 0.35 13.08
N VAL A 142 -5.14 1.45 12.57
CA VAL A 142 -6.22 2.21 13.23
C VAL A 142 -7.50 1.37 13.33
N LEU A 143 -7.88 0.63 12.27
CA LEU A 143 -9.02 -0.27 12.28
C LEU A 143 -8.84 -1.42 13.27
N VAL A 144 -7.65 -2.01 13.33
CA VAL A 144 -7.33 -3.05 14.31
C VAL A 144 -7.39 -2.50 15.72
N VAL A 145 -6.87 -1.29 15.97
CA VAL A 145 -6.94 -0.64 17.29
C VAL A 145 -8.39 -0.35 17.68
N ILE A 146 -9.21 0.20 16.78
CA ILE A 146 -10.64 0.44 17.02
C ILE A 146 -11.36 -0.89 17.32
N LEU A 147 -11.07 -1.93 16.55
CA LEU A 147 -11.68 -3.25 16.74
C LEU A 147 -11.27 -3.89 18.07
N VAL A 148 -9.99 -3.80 18.45
CA VAL A 148 -9.50 -4.28 19.75
C VAL A 148 -10.16 -3.52 20.90
N VAL A 149 -10.24 -2.18 20.82
CA VAL A 149 -10.91 -1.36 21.84
C VAL A 149 -12.39 -1.73 21.96
N LEU A 150 -13.09 -1.91 20.83
CA LEU A 150 -14.51 -2.31 20.83
C LEU A 150 -14.71 -3.72 21.43
N LEU A 151 -13.83 -4.68 21.10
CA LEU A 151 -13.88 -6.04 21.66
C LEU A 151 -13.53 -6.07 23.15
N SER A 152 -12.56 -5.28 23.60
CA SER A 152 -12.21 -5.16 25.03
C SER A 152 -13.35 -4.55 25.83
N ILE A 153 -13.96 -3.48 25.32
CA ILE A 153 -15.14 -2.85 25.91
C ILE A 153 -16.30 -3.87 25.99
N TRP A 154 -16.55 -4.63 24.92
CA TRP A 154 -17.58 -5.67 24.88
C TRP A 154 -17.33 -6.83 25.85
N GLY A 155 -16.08 -7.30 25.97
CA GLY A 155 -15.69 -8.35 26.91
C GLY A 155 -15.87 -7.95 28.37
N LEU A 156 -15.56 -6.68 28.69
CA LEU A 156 -15.82 -6.10 30.03
C LEU A 156 -17.33 -6.01 30.33
N TYR A 157 -18.15 -5.68 29.33
CA TYR A 157 -19.61 -5.62 29.51
C TYR A 157 -20.28 -6.99 29.66
N GLY A 158 -19.80 -8.02 28.95
CA GLY A 158 -20.27 -9.40 29.13
C GLY A 158 -20.07 -9.94 30.54
N PHE A 159 -19.07 -9.41 31.26
CA PHE A 159 -18.81 -9.75 32.66
C PHE A 159 -19.81 -9.11 33.64
N LEU A 160 -20.48 -8.01 33.24
CA LEU A 160 -21.31 -7.18 34.12
C LEU A 160 -22.83 -7.38 33.93
N GLU A 161 -23.30 -7.89 32.79
CA GLU A 161 -24.74 -8.07 32.52
C GLU A 161 -25.25 -9.53 32.65
N ASN A 162 -26.56 -9.64 32.95
CA ASN A 162 -27.28 -10.89 33.17
C ASN A 162 -27.45 -11.69 31.85
N LYS A 163 -27.27 -13.02 31.90
CA LYS A 163 -27.02 -13.90 30.73
C LYS A 163 -28.08 -13.90 29.61
N ASN A 164 -29.30 -13.42 29.85
CA ASN A 164 -30.44 -13.59 28.92
C ASN A 164 -30.51 -12.57 27.77
N LEU A 165 -29.96 -11.36 27.90
CA LEU A 165 -29.99 -10.35 26.82
C LEU A 165 -28.69 -10.27 26.02
N TRP A 166 -27.63 -10.89 26.52
CA TRP A 166 -26.29 -10.87 25.93
C TRP A 166 -26.31 -11.36 24.46
N SER A 167 -27.07 -12.41 24.13
CA SER A 167 -27.11 -13.03 22.79
C SER A 167 -27.63 -12.11 21.66
N PHE A 168 -28.54 -11.18 21.96
CA PHE A 168 -29.06 -10.26 20.94
C PHE A 168 -28.11 -9.08 20.70
N TRP A 169 -27.51 -8.56 21.77
CA TRP A 169 -26.55 -7.47 21.70
C TRP A 169 -25.23 -7.89 21.05
N THR A 170 -24.78 -9.14 21.28
CA THR A 170 -23.62 -9.72 20.59
C THR A 170 -23.81 -9.76 19.09
N LEU A 171 -24.94 -10.30 18.62
CA LEU A 171 -25.26 -10.43 17.21
C LEU A 171 -25.35 -9.06 16.54
N PHE A 172 -25.98 -8.08 17.21
CA PHE A 172 -26.10 -6.72 16.70
C PHE A 172 -24.73 -6.05 16.53
N LEU A 173 -23.82 -6.19 17.50
CA LEU A 173 -22.46 -5.65 17.40
C LEU A 173 -21.66 -6.31 16.28
N ILE A 174 -21.75 -7.63 16.11
CA ILE A 174 -21.07 -8.35 15.03
C ILE A 174 -21.51 -7.81 13.67
N ILE A 175 -22.82 -7.62 13.47
CA ILE A 175 -23.38 -7.05 12.23
C ILE A 175 -22.84 -5.64 11.99
N LYS A 176 -22.75 -4.81 13.04
CA LYS A 176 -22.23 -3.43 12.92
C LYS A 176 -20.74 -3.40 12.60
N VAL A 177 -19.92 -4.25 13.23
CA VAL A 177 -18.49 -4.36 12.93
C VAL A 177 -18.25 -4.83 11.49
N LEU A 178 -18.99 -5.86 11.05
CA LEU A 178 -18.94 -6.31 9.66
C LEU A 178 -19.33 -5.18 8.69
N GLY A 179 -20.36 -4.40 9.03
CA GLY A 179 -20.75 -3.21 8.29
C GLY A 179 -19.64 -2.14 8.18
N VAL A 180 -18.92 -1.86 9.26
CA VAL A 180 -17.76 -0.94 9.24
C VAL A 180 -16.64 -1.47 8.35
N VAL A 181 -16.31 -2.76 8.45
CA VAL A 181 -15.26 -3.38 7.64
C VAL A 181 -15.59 -3.27 6.16
N VAL A 182 -16.80 -3.65 5.76
CA VAL A 182 -17.25 -3.60 4.36
C VAL A 182 -17.29 -2.17 3.83
N SER A 183 -17.90 -1.24 4.58
CA SER A 183 -17.99 0.17 4.16
C SER A 183 -16.62 0.86 4.06
N THR A 184 -15.68 0.54 4.95
CA THR A 184 -14.32 1.07 4.89
C THR A 184 -13.58 0.57 3.64
N LYS A 185 -13.71 -0.72 3.32
CA LYS A 185 -13.09 -1.28 2.11
C LYS A 185 -13.66 -0.64 0.85
N LEU A 186 -14.97 -0.40 0.82
CA LEU A 186 -15.65 0.29 -0.29
C LEU A 186 -15.15 1.74 -0.45
N LEU A 187 -15.02 2.49 0.65
CA LEU A 187 -14.50 3.86 0.65
C LEU A 187 -13.05 3.94 0.15
N LEU A 188 -12.22 2.94 0.47
CA LEU A 188 -10.82 2.90 0.05
C LEU A 188 -10.66 2.54 -1.43
N HIS A 189 -11.54 1.69 -1.95
CA HIS A 189 -11.62 1.38 -3.38
C HIS A 189 -12.03 2.61 -4.19
N GLU A 190 -13.07 3.32 -3.73
CA GLU A 190 -13.54 4.54 -4.37
C GLU A 190 -12.47 5.65 -4.44
N ASN A 191 -11.63 5.76 -3.40
CA ASN A 191 -10.51 6.70 -3.37
C ASN A 191 -9.24 6.20 -4.09
N ARG A 192 -9.31 5.08 -4.83
CA ARG A 192 -8.18 4.44 -5.55
C ARG A 192 -6.97 4.11 -4.67
N ILE A 193 -7.21 3.86 -3.38
CA ILE A 193 -6.14 3.55 -2.41
C ILE A 193 -5.78 2.06 -2.45
N ILE A 194 -6.72 1.17 -2.74
CA ILE A 194 -6.53 -0.29 -2.76
C ILE A 194 -6.80 -0.84 -4.18
N PRO A 195 -6.04 -1.85 -4.66
CA PRO A 195 -6.31 -2.50 -5.94
C PRO A 195 -7.66 -3.21 -5.97
N THR A 196 -8.25 -3.30 -7.16
CA THR A 196 -9.64 -3.71 -7.45
C THR A 196 -9.96 -5.18 -7.18
N GLU A 197 -9.03 -5.96 -6.63
CA GLU A 197 -9.14 -7.42 -6.51
C GLU A 197 -10.22 -7.87 -5.53
N PHE A 198 -10.50 -7.09 -4.47
CA PHE A 198 -11.57 -7.39 -3.52
C PHE A 198 -12.98 -7.15 -4.08
N CYS A 199 -13.09 -6.50 -5.23
CA CYS A 199 -14.34 -6.02 -5.81
C CYS A 199 -14.83 -6.86 -7.00
N LYS A 200 -14.20 -8.02 -7.23
CA LYS A 200 -14.60 -9.04 -8.22
C LYS A 200 -15.09 -10.30 -7.52
N ILE A 201 -16.26 -10.21 -6.88
CA ILE A 201 -16.88 -11.34 -6.16
C ILE A 201 -17.47 -12.37 -7.14
N SER A 202 -17.82 -11.95 -8.37
CA SER A 202 -18.30 -12.83 -9.44
C SER A 202 -18.17 -12.16 -10.82
N LYS A 203 -18.26 -12.93 -11.91
CA LYS A 203 -18.28 -12.43 -13.31
C LYS A 203 -19.42 -11.43 -13.62
N THR A 204 -20.41 -11.32 -12.73
CA THR A 204 -21.59 -10.46 -12.88
C THR A 204 -21.73 -9.39 -11.79
N LEU A 205 -20.82 -9.36 -10.81
CA LEU A 205 -20.85 -8.43 -9.68
C LEU A 205 -19.51 -7.69 -9.58
N ASP A 206 -19.36 -6.67 -10.43
CA ASP A 206 -18.26 -5.69 -10.35
C ASP A 206 -18.77 -4.49 -9.53
N CYS A 207 -18.20 -4.22 -8.35
CA CYS A 207 -18.63 -3.04 -7.60
C CYS A 207 -18.26 -1.71 -8.30
N ASP A 208 -17.40 -1.70 -9.32
CA ASP A 208 -17.20 -0.55 -10.21
C ASP A 208 -18.51 -0.15 -10.91
N SER A 209 -19.28 -1.13 -11.37
CA SER A 209 -20.59 -0.88 -12.01
C SER A 209 -21.65 -0.33 -11.04
N ILE A 210 -21.53 -0.65 -9.75
CA ILE A 210 -22.44 -0.19 -8.69
C ILE A 210 -22.02 1.19 -8.19
N LEU A 211 -20.72 1.42 -8.01
CA LEU A 211 -20.13 2.67 -7.53
C LEU A 211 -20.14 3.78 -8.57
N GLU A 212 -20.09 3.46 -9.87
CA GLU A 212 -20.23 4.46 -10.95
C GLU A 212 -21.68 4.66 -11.42
N SER A 213 -22.63 3.90 -10.87
CA SER A 213 -24.03 4.01 -11.26
C SER A 213 -24.63 5.37 -10.88
N LYS A 214 -25.65 5.81 -11.64
CA LYS A 214 -26.42 7.04 -11.34
C LYS A 214 -27.03 7.04 -9.92
N TYR A 215 -27.14 5.88 -9.29
CA TYR A 215 -27.73 5.68 -7.97
C TYR A 215 -26.70 5.72 -6.82
N SER A 216 -25.39 5.72 -7.10
CA SER A 216 -24.34 5.84 -6.06
C SER A 216 -24.04 7.28 -5.66
N LYS A 217 -24.43 8.24 -6.50
CA LYS A 217 -24.26 9.68 -6.32
C LYS A 217 -25.55 10.30 -5.83
N ILE A 218 -25.70 10.38 -4.52
CA ILE A 218 -26.88 10.97 -3.87
C ILE A 218 -26.60 12.48 -3.68
N PHE A 219 -27.63 13.33 -3.73
CA PHE A 219 -27.50 14.79 -3.66
C PHE A 219 -26.59 15.40 -4.74
N ASN A 220 -26.98 15.24 -6.02
CA ASN A 220 -26.32 15.90 -7.15
C ASN A 220 -24.81 15.61 -7.29
N GLY A 221 -24.33 14.48 -6.76
CA GLY A 221 -22.93 14.07 -6.81
C GLY A 221 -22.06 14.59 -5.66
N THR A 222 -22.65 15.16 -4.61
CA THR A 222 -21.92 15.68 -3.45
C THR A 222 -21.60 14.60 -2.42
N VAL A 223 -22.44 13.56 -2.33
CA VAL A 223 -22.29 12.49 -1.33
C VAL A 223 -22.25 11.12 -1.99
N ASN A 224 -21.18 10.39 -1.70
CA ASN A 224 -20.95 9.05 -2.19
C ASN A 224 -21.58 8.01 -1.26
N LEU A 225 -22.12 6.93 -1.83
CA LEU A 225 -22.75 5.83 -1.11
C LEU A 225 -21.82 5.17 -0.07
N SER A 226 -20.52 5.07 -0.38
CA SER A 226 -19.51 4.49 0.52
C SER A 226 -19.29 5.36 1.76
N THR A 227 -19.26 6.68 1.60
CA THR A 227 -19.15 7.63 2.72
C THR A 227 -20.40 7.57 3.61
N LEU A 228 -21.59 7.51 3.00
CA LEU A 228 -22.84 7.45 3.75
C LEU A 228 -22.95 6.18 4.60
N SER A 229 -22.60 5.02 4.02
CA SER A 229 -22.62 3.74 4.74
C SER A 229 -21.60 3.72 5.88
N PHE A 230 -20.38 4.21 5.66
CA PHE A 230 -19.35 4.31 6.70
C PHE A 230 -19.80 5.21 7.86
N THR A 231 -20.31 6.40 7.56
CA THR A 231 -20.83 7.33 8.57
C THR A 231 -21.98 6.73 9.37
N TYR A 232 -22.90 6.00 8.73
CA TYR A 232 -24.01 5.32 9.41
C TYR A 232 -23.52 4.27 10.42
N PHE A 233 -22.62 3.37 10.02
CA PHE A 233 -22.14 2.30 10.90
C PHE A 233 -21.30 2.85 12.06
N ILE A 234 -20.41 3.81 11.81
CA ILE A 234 -19.62 4.47 12.86
C ILE A 234 -20.51 5.27 13.81
N SER A 235 -21.41 6.10 13.28
CA SER A 235 -22.30 6.93 14.12
C SER A 235 -23.18 6.05 15.02
N THR A 236 -23.68 4.93 14.49
CA THR A 236 -24.47 3.99 15.31
C THR A 236 -23.62 3.38 16.43
N ILE A 237 -22.37 2.99 16.16
CA ILE A 237 -21.46 2.44 17.20
C ILE A 237 -21.16 3.51 18.27
N ILE A 238 -20.90 4.75 17.86
CA ILE A 238 -20.66 5.87 18.78
C ILE A 238 -21.88 6.10 19.66
N CYS A 239 -23.08 6.13 19.09
CA CYS A 239 -24.32 6.30 19.85
C CYS A 239 -24.54 5.15 20.85
N LEU A 240 -24.24 3.90 20.48
CA LEU A 240 -24.32 2.76 21.40
C LEU A 240 -23.33 2.88 22.57
N VAL A 241 -22.12 3.38 22.31
CA VAL A 241 -21.12 3.62 23.37
C VAL A 241 -21.58 4.76 24.28
N ILE A 242 -22.14 5.84 23.74
CA ILE A 242 -22.62 6.99 24.51
C ILE A 242 -23.86 6.65 25.36
N ASP A 243 -24.83 5.94 24.81
CA ASP A 243 -26.06 5.52 25.52
C ASP A 243 -25.75 4.63 26.72
N LYS A 244 -24.69 3.82 26.63
CA LYS A 244 -24.25 2.97 27.74
C LYS A 244 -23.29 3.70 28.70
N ALA A 245 -22.46 4.60 28.20
CA ALA A 245 -21.61 5.45 29.04
C ALA A 245 -22.43 6.42 29.91
N SER A 246 -23.56 6.91 29.41
CA SER A 246 -24.49 7.74 30.19
C SER A 246 -25.10 6.95 31.36
N LEU A 247 -25.50 5.69 31.14
CA LEU A 247 -25.98 4.81 32.21
C LEU A 247 -24.92 4.51 33.28
N PHE A 248 -23.65 4.32 32.86
CA PHE A 248 -22.53 4.14 33.78
C PHE A 248 -22.22 5.40 34.60
N LEU A 249 -22.26 6.57 33.98
CA LEU A 249 -22.11 7.86 34.67
C LEU A 249 -23.27 8.13 35.64
N ILE A 250 -24.51 7.82 35.25
CA ILE A 250 -25.68 7.92 36.11
C ILE A 250 -25.55 6.97 37.31
N PHE A 251 -25.07 5.75 37.10
CA PHE A 251 -24.82 4.78 38.18
C PHE A 251 -23.74 5.27 39.16
N LEU A 252 -22.64 5.84 38.67
CA LEU A 252 -21.59 6.44 39.49
C LEU A 252 -22.09 7.64 40.31
N LEU A 253 -22.90 8.51 39.68
CA LEU A 253 -23.53 9.63 40.35
C LEU A 253 -24.54 9.16 41.41
N CYS A 254 -25.32 8.11 41.13
CA CYS A 254 -26.20 7.50 42.13
C CYS A 254 -25.42 6.95 43.34
N ILE A 255 -24.29 6.27 43.12
CA ILE A 255 -23.45 5.79 44.22
C ILE A 255 -22.90 6.95 45.05
N LEU A 256 -22.43 8.02 44.40
CA LEU A 256 -21.96 9.24 45.08
C LEU A 256 -23.08 9.88 45.91
N THR A 257 -24.28 10.01 45.37
CA THR A 257 -25.43 10.56 46.12
C THR A 257 -25.88 9.69 47.29
N ILE A 258 -25.71 8.36 47.19
CA ILE A 258 -25.99 7.44 48.30
C ILE A 258 -24.90 7.52 49.38
N LEU A 259 -23.63 7.72 48.97
CA LEU A 259 -22.51 7.91 49.90
C LEU A 259 -22.64 9.24 50.68
N ASP A 260 -23.06 10.31 50.01
CA ASP A 260 -23.33 11.62 50.62
C ASP A 260 -24.52 11.62 51.58
N PHE A 261 -25.39 10.60 51.51
CA PHE A 261 -26.54 10.43 52.41
C PHE A 261 -26.22 9.51 53.61
N LEU A 262 -25.11 8.76 53.54
CA LEU A 262 -24.65 7.83 54.57
C LEU A 262 -23.51 8.40 55.44
N TYR A 263 -23.06 9.62 55.13
CA TYR A 263 -22.08 10.41 55.90
C TYR A 263 -22.73 11.71 56.39
#